data_AF-A0A6A0AN93-F1
#
_entry.id   AF-A0A6A0AN93-F1
#
_cell.length_a   1.000
_cell.length_b   1.000
_cell.length_c   1.000
_cell.angle_alpha   90.00
_cell.angle_beta   90.00
_cell.angle_gamma   90.00
#
_symmetry.space_group_name_H-M   'P 1'
#
loop_
_entity.id
_entity.type
_entity.pdbx_description
1 polymer ?
#
loop_
_entity_poly.entity_id
_entity_poly.type
_entity_poly.pdbx_seq_one_letter_code
_entity_poly.pdbx_strand_id
1 'polypeptide(L)' 'VLRSLGLNPTLLACRCQEPLEQSVREKLALFCQVPTEHVLTMHDVTNIWRVPLLLESQQAHHIICRCAQQ' A
#
# COMPACT_ATOMS: atom_id res chain seq x y z
N VAL A 1 -2.86 -12.32 11.70
CA VAL A 1 -3.35 -11.74 12.97
C VAL A 1 -4.45 -10.70 12.77
N LEU A 2 -4.37 -9.76 11.82
CA LEU A 2 -5.45 -8.75 11.62
C LEU A 2 -6.81 -9.37 11.23
N ARG A 3 -6.85 -10.27 10.24
CA ARG A 3 -8.09 -10.90 9.78
C ARG A 3 -8.74 -11.82 10.81
N SER A 4 -7.95 -12.51 11.63
CA SER A 4 -8.47 -13.32 12.74
C SER A 4 -9.13 -12.47 13.83
N LEU A 5 -8.85 -11.16 13.87
CA LEU A 5 -9.50 -10.19 14.75
C LEU A 5 -10.71 -9.50 14.08
N GLY A 6 -11.11 -9.93 12.86
CA GLY A 6 -12.20 -9.33 12.10
C GLY A 6 -11.84 -8.06 11.32
N LEU A 7 -10.56 -7.67 11.29
CA LEU A 7 -10.10 -6.49 10.55
C LEU A 7 -9.66 -6.88 9.14
N ASN A 8 -10.32 -6.28 8.14
CA ASN A 8 -9.93 -6.42 6.74
C ASN A 8 -9.14 -5.19 6.29
N PRO A 9 -7.89 -5.37 5.82
CA PRO A 9 -7.09 -4.25 5.37
C PRO A 9 -7.64 -3.70 4.05
N THR A 10 -7.80 -2.39 3.99
CA THR A 10 -8.18 -1.69 2.75
C THR A 10 -6.98 -1.39 1.87
N LEU A 11 -5.83 -1.15 2.50
CA LEU A 11 -4.58 -0.75 1.88
C LEU A 11 -3.40 -1.42 2.60
N LEU A 12 -2.36 -1.76 1.85
CA LEU A 12 -1.11 -2.32 2.37
C LEU A 12 0.02 -1.35 2.10
N ALA A 13 0.65 -0.84 3.16
CA ALA A 13 1.87 -0.05 3.07
C ALA A 13 3.08 -0.95 3.37
N CYS A 14 3.78 -1.40 2.33
CA CYS A 14 4.89 -2.32 2.46
C CYS A 14 6.22 -1.57 2.53
N ARG A 15 6.86 -1.55 3.71
CA ARG A 15 8.19 -0.94 3.88
C ARG A 15 9.28 -1.85 3.33
N CYS A 16 10.16 -1.30 2.51
CA CYS A 16 11.25 -2.03 1.85
C CYS A 16 12.47 -1.10 1.70
N GLN A 17 13.64 -1.65 1.39
CA GLN A 17 14.80 -0.80 1.05
C GLN A 17 14.66 -0.26 -0.38
N GLU A 18 14.36 -1.16 -1.32
CA GLU A 18 14.15 -0.86 -2.73
C GLU A 18 12.66 -0.97 -3.12
N PRO A 19 12.22 -0.37 -4.25
CA PRO A 19 10.86 -0.52 -4.75
C PRO A 19 10.48 -1.99 -4.94
N LEU A 20 9.24 -2.34 -4.57
CA LEU A 20 8.74 -3.69 -4.79
C LEU A 20 8.56 -3.98 -6.28
N GLU A 21 9.03 -5.14 -6.71
CA GLU A 21 8.70 -5.66 -8.03
C GLU A 21 7.20 -5.88 -8.19
N GLN A 22 6.72 -5.71 -9.42
CA GLN A 22 5.30 -5.91 -9.74
C GLN A 22 4.80 -7.32 -9.39
N SER A 23 5.62 -8.34 -9.61
CA SER A 23 5.32 -9.73 -9.28
C SER A 23 5.08 -9.95 -7.77
N VAL A 24 5.81 -9.22 -6.92
CA VAL A 24 5.67 -9.28 -5.46
C VAL A 24 4.39 -8.57 -5.03
N ARG A 25 4.11 -7.41 -5.63
CA ARG A 25 2.86 -6.66 -5.36
C ARG A 25 1.63 -7.50 -5.69
N GLU A 26 1.62 -8.19 -6.83
CA GLU A 26 0.52 -9.06 -7.26
C GLU A 26 0.32 -10.25 -6.31
N LYS A 27 1.41 -10.87 -5.84
CA LYS A 27 1.32 -11.94 -4.84
C LYS A 27 0.73 -11.42 -3.53
N LEU A 28 1.21 -10.29 -3.04
CA LEU A 28 0.69 -9.69 -1.81
C LEU A 28 -0.80 -9.34 -1.94
N ALA A 29 -1.20 -8.76 -3.07
CA ALA A 29 -2.58 -8.46 -3.41
C ALA A 29 -3.47 -9.71 -3.35
N LEU A 30 -3.02 -10.81 -3.96
CA LEU A 30 -3.71 -12.10 -3.97
C LEU A 30 -3.88 -12.68 -2.56
N PHE A 31 -2.80 -12.76 -1.77
CA PHE A 31 -2.84 -13.35 -0.42
C PHE A 31 -3.63 -12.51 0.57
N CYS A 32 -3.55 -11.18 0.45
CA CYS A 32 -4.25 -10.27 1.33
C CYS A 32 -5.62 -9.85 0.80
N GLN A 33 -6.04 -10.35 -0.38
CA GLN A 33 -7.32 -10.05 -1.04
C GLN A 33 -7.60 -8.54 -1.12
N VAL A 34 -6.60 -7.78 -1.55
CA VAL A 34 -6.73 -6.35 -1.84
C VAL A 34 -6.37 -6.11 -3.31
N PRO A 35 -6.90 -5.07 -3.96
CA PRO A 35 -6.47 -4.71 -5.30
C PRO A 35 -4.96 -4.44 -5.35
N THR A 36 -4.28 -4.77 -6.46
CA THR A 36 -2.83 -4.56 -6.59
C THR A 36 -2.44 -3.10 -6.46
N GLU A 37 -3.31 -2.19 -6.92
CA GLU A 37 -3.16 -0.74 -6.74
C GLU A 37 -3.20 -0.30 -5.25
N HIS A 38 -3.81 -1.08 -4.37
CA HIS A 38 -3.85 -0.83 -2.93
C HIS A 38 -2.61 -1.37 -2.20
N VAL A 39 -1.66 -1.99 -2.93
CA VAL A 39 -0.36 -2.40 -2.39
C VAL A 39 0.68 -1.31 -2.70
N LEU A 40 0.93 -0.47 -1.71
CA LEU A 40 1.89 0.63 -1.78
C LEU A 40 3.31 0.14 -1.44
N THR A 41 4.28 0.56 -2.23
CA THR A 41 5.71 0.44 -1.92
C THR A 41 6.18 1.66 -1.14
N MET A 42 6.63 1.42 0.09
CA MET A 42 7.23 2.42 0.98
C MET A 42 8.73 2.13 1.08
N HIS A 43 9.44 2.35 -0.03
CA HIS A 43 10.88 2.14 -0.08
C HIS A 43 11.63 3.26 0.65
N ASP A 44 12.89 3.00 1.00
CA ASP A 44 13.70 3.98 1.73
C ASP A 44 13.96 5.22 0.86
N VAL A 45 13.73 6.40 1.42
CA VAL A 45 13.90 7.69 0.74
C VAL A 45 14.95 8.53 1.45
N THR A 46 15.62 9.41 0.70
CA THR A 46 16.73 10.22 1.23
C THR A 46 16.32 11.27 2.25
N ASN A 47 15.05 11.67 2.28
CA ASN A 47 14.50 12.57 3.29
C ASN A 47 13.01 12.28 3.56
N ILE A 48 12.52 12.68 4.73
CA ILE A 48 11.12 12.44 5.13
C ILE A 48 10.10 13.20 4.27
N TRP A 49 10.50 14.31 3.65
CA TRP A 49 9.64 15.12 2.78
C TRP A 49 9.31 14.43 1.45
N ARG A 50 10.07 13.41 1.06
CA ARG A 50 9.76 12.56 -0.10
C ARG A 50 8.64 11.57 0.16
N VAL A 51 8.32 11.28 1.43
CA VAL A 51 7.26 10.32 1.77
C VAL A 51 5.89 10.76 1.24
N PRO A 52 5.43 12.02 1.43
CA PRO A 52 4.20 12.49 0.80
C PRO A 52 4.18 12.37 -0.72
N LEU A 53 5.29 12.69 -1.40
CA LEU A 53 5.43 12.58 -2.85
C LEU A 53 5.38 11.12 -3.33
N LEU A 54 5.97 10.20 -2.55
CA LEU A 54 5.92 8.76 -2.81
C LEU A 54 4.50 8.19 -2.64
N LEU A 55 3.71 8.74 -1.71
CA LEU A 55 2.31 8.36 -1.54
C LEU A 55 1.43 8.93 -2.65
N GLU A 56 1.70 10.16 -3.09
CA GLU A 56 1.00 10.81 -4.20
C GLU A 56 1.23 10.07 -5.53
N SER A 57 2.48 9.69 -5.83
CA SER A 57 2.82 8.96 -7.07
C SER A 57 2.12 7.61 -7.19
N GLN A 58 1.72 7.03 -6.06
CA GLN A 58 0.98 5.77 -5.97
C GLN A 58 -0.52 5.95 -5.74
N GLN A 59 -1.03 7.19 -5.85
CA GLN A 59 -2.46 7.51 -5.71
C GLN A 59 -3.06 7.11 -4.36
N ALA A 60 -2.24 7.07 -3.30
CA ALA A 60 -2.66 6.64 -1.97
C ALA A 60 -3.82 7.50 -1.41
N HIS A 61 -3.77 8.82 -1.66
CA HIS A 61 -4.82 9.76 -1.26
C HIS A 61 -6.17 9.42 -1.91
N HIS A 62 -6.18 9.06 -3.21
CA HIS A 62 -7.39 8.69 -3.93
C HIS A 62 -8.00 7.41 -3.39
N ILE A 63 -7.15 6.42 -3.07
CA ILE A 63 -7.58 5.16 -2.45
C ILE A 63 -8.23 5.42 -1.08
N ILE A 64 -7.58 6.21 -0.23
CA ILE A 64 -8.11 6.54 1.11
C ILE A 64 -9.44 7.29 1.00
N CYS A 65 -9.55 8.30 0.13
CA CYS A 65 -10.79 9.05 -0.07
C CYS A 65 -11.94 8.16 -0.55
N ARG A 66 -11.69 7.26 -1.51
CA ARG A 66 -12.70 6.31 -1.99
C ARG A 66 -13.21 5.41 -0.87
N CYS A 67 -12.31 4.93 -0.02
CA CYS A 67 -12.66 4.00 1.04
C CYS A 67 -13.35 4.66 2.23
N ALA A 68 -13.10 5.94 2.50
CA ALA A 68 -13.83 6.69 3.53
C ALA A 68 -15.28 7.04 3.12
N GLN A 69 -15.63 6.88 1.85
CA GLN A 69 -16.97 7.13 1.31
C GLN A 69 -17.84 5.85 1.22
N GLN A 70 -17.31 4.70 1.66
CA GLN A 70 -17.98 3.39 1.70
C GLN A 70 -18.22 2.97 3.15
#